data_AF-A0AAV2R134-F1
#
_entry.id   AF-A0AAV2R134-F1
#
_cell.length_a   1.000
_cell.length_b   1.000
_cell.length_c   1.000
_cell.angle_alpha   90.00
_cell.angle_beta   90.00
_cell.angle_gamma   90.00
#
_symmetry.space_group_name_H-M   'P 1'
#
loop_
_entity.id
_entity.type
_entity.pdbx_description
1 polymer ?
#
loop_
_entity_poly.entity_id
_entity_poly.type
_entity_poly.pdbx_seq_one_letter_code
_entity_poly.pdbx_strand_id
1 'polypeptide(L)'
;MSLTDRSRSAKRSFTNKFKLDAVELAEKVGGNRTAAKYLGCSEKNIWDWKNQLAELKDAPEKKKSVKQKREGYWPEIERRVCAFIDERKSYNLRISREMIHLEAKKAAKNLEITDFKVSQGWCNIYMKRAGYHIRERCKVVQDPPHQFEDKITEFKKFVKQRLKDHNYQLVCIGNMDETLVNMDMIPRL
;
A
#
# COMPACT_ATOMS: atom_id res chain seq x y z
N MET A 1 -43.53 24.79 -25.09
CA MET A 1 -42.79 25.53 -24.05
C MET A 1 -43.05 24.82 -22.73
N SER A 2 -42.14 24.27 -21.96
CA SER A 2 -40.68 24.08 -22.01
C SER A 2 -40.39 22.99 -20.98
N LEU A 3 -39.68 21.93 -21.40
CA LEU A 3 -39.26 20.81 -20.57
C LEU A 3 -38.22 21.30 -19.54
N THR A 4 -38.49 21.19 -18.24
CA THR A 4 -37.41 21.22 -17.23
C THR A 4 -36.92 19.80 -17.02
N ASP A 5 -36.06 19.36 -17.93
CA ASP A 5 -35.17 18.21 -17.72
C ASP A 5 -34.23 18.54 -16.56
N ARG A 6 -34.59 18.12 -15.34
CA ARG A 6 -33.63 18.05 -14.23
C ARG A 6 -32.75 16.83 -14.46
N SER A 7 -31.85 16.94 -15.44
CA SER A 7 -30.70 16.06 -15.59
C SER A 7 -30.03 15.94 -14.22
N ARG A 8 -30.05 14.73 -13.65
CA ARG A 8 -29.26 14.40 -12.45
C ARG A 8 -27.79 14.53 -12.85
N SER A 9 -27.22 15.72 -12.67
CA SER A 9 -25.80 15.98 -12.86
C SER A 9 -25.00 14.90 -12.13
N ALA A 10 -24.21 14.13 -12.86
CA ALA A 10 -23.26 13.19 -12.29
C ALA A 10 -22.44 13.91 -11.20
N LYS A 11 -22.35 13.31 -10.01
CA LYS A 11 -21.58 13.89 -8.89
C LYS A 11 -20.11 13.94 -9.30
N ARG A 12 -19.60 15.14 -9.63
CA ARG A 12 -18.17 15.35 -9.93
C ARG A 12 -17.35 15.17 -8.66
N SER A 13 -16.23 14.45 -8.77
CA SER A 13 -15.28 14.23 -7.68
C SER A 13 -13.98 15.00 -7.94
N PHE A 14 -13.60 15.85 -6.99
CA PHE A 14 -12.45 16.75 -7.09
C PHE A 14 -11.28 16.25 -6.23
N THR A 15 -10.05 16.46 -6.69
CA THR A 15 -8.82 16.16 -5.91
C THR A 15 -8.67 17.15 -4.76
N ASN A 16 -8.01 16.75 -3.68
CA ASN A 16 -7.80 17.61 -2.51
C ASN A 16 -6.98 18.85 -2.90
N LYS A 17 -6.01 18.72 -3.83
CA LYS A 17 -5.33 19.87 -4.44
C LYS A 17 -6.32 20.87 -5.05
N PHE A 18 -7.20 20.41 -5.93
CA PHE A 18 -8.20 21.27 -6.56
C PHE A 18 -9.09 21.97 -5.52
N LYS A 19 -9.46 21.28 -4.44
CA LYS A 19 -10.28 21.87 -3.38
C LYS A 19 -9.53 22.96 -2.62
N LEU A 20 -8.23 22.78 -2.35
CA LEU A 20 -7.38 23.79 -1.72
C LEU A 20 -7.23 25.01 -2.63
N ASP A 21 -6.89 24.81 -3.90
CA ASP A 21 -6.78 25.87 -4.91
C ASP A 21 -8.10 26.65 -5.04
N ALA A 22 -9.25 25.94 -4.96
CA ALA A 22 -10.56 26.55 -5.02
C ALA A 22 -10.89 27.43 -3.81
N VAL A 23 -10.46 27.03 -2.61
CA VAL A 23 -10.61 27.84 -1.40
C VAL A 23 -9.72 29.09 -1.47
N GLU A 24 -8.46 28.93 -1.90
CA GLU A 24 -7.55 30.06 -2.08
C GLU A 24 -8.07 31.07 -3.11
N LEU A 25 -8.61 30.59 -4.23
CA LEU A 25 -9.23 31.45 -5.23
C LEU A 25 -10.44 32.20 -4.67
N ALA A 26 -11.28 31.53 -3.85
CA ALA A 26 -12.44 32.16 -3.24
C ALA A 26 -12.05 33.28 -2.25
N GLU A 27 -10.94 33.12 -1.54
CA GLU A 27 -10.37 34.16 -0.67
C GLU A 27 -9.82 35.33 -1.48
N LYS A 28 -9.09 35.06 -2.58
CA LYS A 28 -8.54 36.10 -3.48
C LYS A 28 -9.61 36.93 -4.18
N VAL A 29 -10.67 36.28 -4.66
CA VAL A 29 -11.76 36.91 -5.42
C VAL A 29 -12.83 37.52 -4.49
N GLY A 30 -12.76 37.24 -3.18
CA GLY A 30 -13.67 37.78 -2.17
C GLY A 30 -15.08 37.19 -2.20
N GLY A 31 -15.29 36.01 -2.81
CA GLY A 31 -16.62 35.42 -2.90
C GLY A 31 -16.69 33.99 -3.45
N ASN A 32 -17.39 33.12 -2.71
CA ASN A 32 -17.59 31.70 -3.05
C ASN A 32 -18.32 31.54 -4.40
N ARG A 33 -19.37 32.33 -4.63
CA ARG A 33 -20.17 32.27 -5.87
C ARG A 33 -19.34 32.59 -7.11
N THR A 34 -18.45 33.58 -7.00
CA THR A 34 -17.61 34.02 -8.12
C THR A 34 -16.54 32.98 -8.43
N ALA A 35 -15.86 32.46 -7.41
CA ALA A 35 -14.90 31.36 -7.57
C ALA A 35 -15.56 30.08 -8.12
N ALA A 36 -16.77 29.75 -7.67
CA ALA A 36 -17.52 28.59 -8.16
C ALA A 36 -17.83 28.67 -9.66
N LYS A 37 -18.20 29.88 -10.14
CA LYS A 37 -18.39 30.14 -11.58
C LYS A 37 -17.09 29.95 -12.36
N TYR A 38 -15.98 30.52 -11.90
CA TYR A 38 -14.68 30.38 -12.57
C TYR A 38 -14.23 28.91 -12.65
N LEU A 39 -14.49 28.13 -11.61
CA LEU A 39 -14.03 26.74 -11.48
C LEU A 39 -15.04 25.70 -12.00
N GLY A 40 -16.22 26.13 -12.46
CA GLY A 40 -17.28 25.24 -12.92
C GLY A 40 -17.75 24.25 -11.85
N CYS A 41 -17.78 24.68 -10.58
CA CYS A 41 -18.22 23.88 -9.44
C CYS A 41 -19.41 24.55 -8.74
N SER A 42 -20.03 23.86 -7.78
CA SER A 42 -21.12 24.43 -6.98
C SER A 42 -20.56 25.34 -5.88
N GLU A 43 -21.24 26.45 -5.61
CA GLU A 43 -20.92 27.32 -4.47
C GLU A 43 -20.90 26.53 -3.15
N LYS A 44 -21.81 25.57 -2.99
CA LYS A 44 -21.85 24.68 -1.82
C LYS A 44 -20.55 23.88 -1.66
N ASN A 45 -19.91 23.47 -2.76
CA ASN A 45 -18.66 22.73 -2.69
C ASN A 45 -17.55 23.59 -2.06
N ILE A 46 -17.42 24.84 -2.50
CA ILE A 46 -16.43 25.77 -1.95
C ILE A 46 -16.70 26.01 -0.47
N TRP A 47 -17.97 26.20 -0.08
CA TRP A 47 -18.35 26.35 1.32
C TRP A 47 -18.00 25.10 2.16
N ASP A 48 -18.35 23.90 1.68
CA ASP A 48 -18.02 22.64 2.36
C ASP A 48 -16.49 22.45 2.50
N TRP A 49 -15.71 22.82 1.48
CA TRP A 49 -14.24 22.73 1.50
C TRP A 49 -13.59 23.76 2.43
N LYS A 50 -14.15 24.97 2.57
CA LYS A 50 -13.71 25.94 3.59
C LYS A 50 -13.90 25.37 4.99
N ASN A 51 -15.02 24.70 5.25
CA ASN A 51 -15.27 24.06 6.54
C ASN A 51 -14.37 22.83 6.79
N GLN A 52 -13.92 22.17 5.73
CA GLN A 52 -13.00 21.02 5.79
C GLN A 52 -11.52 21.41 5.59
N LEU A 53 -11.18 22.70 5.67
CA LEU A 53 -9.85 23.18 5.27
C LEU A 53 -8.71 22.55 6.08
N ALA A 54 -8.90 22.37 7.39
CA ALA A 54 -7.90 21.74 8.26
C ALA A 54 -7.61 20.29 7.83
N GLU A 55 -8.67 19.51 7.60
CA GLU A 55 -8.54 18.13 7.15
C GLU A 55 -7.98 18.03 5.71
N LEU A 56 -8.34 18.97 4.84
CA LEU A 56 -7.83 19.02 3.46
C LEU A 56 -6.33 19.30 3.39
N LYS A 57 -5.79 20.09 4.32
CA LYS A 57 -4.35 20.38 4.42
C LYS A 57 -3.53 19.18 4.88
N ASP A 58 -4.11 18.32 5.72
CA ASP A 58 -3.46 17.09 6.20
C ASP A 58 -3.57 15.93 5.17
N ALA A 59 -4.61 15.96 4.33
CA ALA A 59 -4.87 14.88 3.39
C ALA A 59 -3.97 14.92 2.13
N PRO A 60 -3.63 13.76 1.53
CA PRO A 60 -2.82 13.72 0.31
C PRO A 60 -3.49 14.44 -0.87
N GLU A 61 -2.75 15.33 -1.53
CA GLU A 61 -3.21 16.17 -2.66
C GLU A 61 -3.91 15.41 -3.79
N LYS A 62 -3.34 14.24 -4.16
CA LYS A 62 -3.82 13.41 -5.29
C LYS A 62 -5.10 12.65 -4.98
N LYS A 63 -5.51 12.55 -3.70
CA LYS A 63 -6.73 11.86 -3.31
C LYS A 63 -7.93 12.79 -3.52
N LYS A 64 -9.11 12.19 -3.71
CA LYS A 64 -10.38 12.92 -3.87
C LYS A 64 -11.24 12.95 -2.60
N SER A 65 -10.80 12.22 -1.57
CA SER A 65 -11.46 12.12 -0.29
C SER A 65 -10.49 12.51 0.82
N VAL A 66 -11.03 13.16 1.83
CA VAL A 66 -10.33 13.52 3.07
C VAL A 66 -10.45 12.40 4.12
N LYS A 67 -11.29 11.39 3.85
CA LYS A 67 -11.55 10.27 4.77
C LYS A 67 -10.24 9.69 5.30
N GLN A 68 -10.10 9.78 6.62
CA GLN A 68 -9.05 9.13 7.39
C GLN A 68 -9.02 7.63 7.08
N LYS A 69 -7.89 7.00 7.37
CA LYS A 69 -7.72 5.55 7.28
C LYS A 69 -8.86 4.89 8.03
N ARG A 70 -9.77 4.23 7.33
CA ARG A 70 -10.90 3.53 7.95
C ARG A 70 -10.34 2.50 8.90
N GLU A 71 -10.63 2.65 10.18
CA GLU A 71 -10.41 1.60 11.16
C GLU A 71 -11.20 0.35 10.76
N GLY A 72 -10.68 -0.81 11.13
CA GLY A 72 -11.41 -2.05 10.99
C GLY A 72 -12.67 -2.05 11.86
N TYR A 73 -13.62 -2.93 11.55
CA TYR A 73 -14.80 -3.12 12.41
C TYR A 73 -14.40 -3.65 13.81
N TRP A 74 -13.25 -4.33 13.90
CA TRP A 74 -12.70 -4.88 15.14
C TRP A 74 -11.29 -4.31 15.40
N PRO A 75 -11.17 -3.02 15.72
CA PRO A 75 -9.86 -2.34 15.81
C PRO A 75 -8.98 -2.94 16.91
N GLU A 76 -9.58 -3.36 18.04
CA GLU A 76 -8.87 -3.95 19.17
C GLU A 76 -8.24 -5.31 18.82
N ILE A 77 -8.97 -6.15 18.09
CA ILE A 77 -8.45 -7.43 17.58
C ILE A 77 -7.32 -7.16 16.59
N GLU A 78 -7.50 -6.22 15.65
CA GLU A 78 -6.49 -5.86 14.67
C GLU A 78 -5.21 -5.36 15.34
N ARG A 79 -5.32 -4.56 16.41
CA ARG A 79 -4.17 -4.05 17.18
C ARG A 79 -3.38 -5.19 17.83
N ARG A 80 -4.06 -6.17 18.43
CA ARG A 80 -3.41 -7.33 19.04
C ARG A 80 -2.67 -8.19 18.01
N VAL A 81 -3.30 -8.41 16.85
CA VAL A 81 -2.70 -9.17 15.75
C VAL A 81 -1.51 -8.44 15.14
N CYS A 82 -1.56 -7.10 14.99
CA CYS A 82 -0.42 -6.30 14.54
C CYS A 82 0.78 -6.46 15.48
N ALA A 83 0.57 -6.30 16.79
CA ALA A 83 1.63 -6.45 17.78
C ALA A 83 2.31 -7.84 17.70
N PHE A 84 1.50 -8.90 17.53
CA PHE A 84 2.03 -10.25 17.33
C PHE A 84 2.84 -10.40 16.04
N ILE A 85 2.38 -9.80 14.93
CA ILE A 85 3.10 -9.83 13.66
C ILE A 85 4.43 -9.08 13.76
N ASP A 86 4.45 -7.92 14.39
CA ASP A 86 5.64 -7.09 14.52
C ASP A 86 6.68 -7.72 15.44
N GLU A 87 6.24 -8.35 16.55
CA GLU A 87 7.09 -9.16 17.41
C GLU A 87 7.71 -10.34 16.64
N ARG A 88 6.91 -11.11 15.89
CA ARG A 88 7.44 -12.23 15.11
C ARG A 88 8.45 -11.76 14.06
N LYS A 89 8.22 -10.61 13.44
CA LYS A 89 9.15 -10.02 12.47
C LYS A 89 10.45 -9.54 13.11
N SER A 90 10.43 -8.98 14.32
CA SER A 90 11.66 -8.57 15.00
C SER A 90 12.59 -9.75 15.27
N TYR A 91 12.03 -10.94 15.51
CA TYR A 91 12.78 -12.19 15.63
C TYR A 91 13.04 -12.91 14.30
N ASN A 92 12.75 -12.29 13.15
CA ASN A 92 12.84 -12.92 11.82
C ASN A 92 12.08 -14.27 11.70
N LEU A 93 11.02 -14.44 12.49
CA LEU A 93 10.22 -15.66 12.50
C LEU A 93 9.19 -15.66 11.38
N ARG A 94 8.93 -16.84 10.82
CA ARG A 94 7.89 -17.03 9.81
C ARG A 94 6.51 -16.75 10.40
N ILE A 95 5.67 -16.09 9.59
CA ILE A 95 4.26 -15.84 9.88
C ILE A 95 3.44 -16.49 8.77
N SER A 96 2.53 -17.39 9.15
CA SER A 96 1.55 -17.98 8.23
C SER A 96 0.16 -17.37 8.44
N ARG A 97 -0.74 -17.55 7.47
CA ARG A 97 -2.14 -17.12 7.60
C ARG A 97 -2.84 -17.81 8.77
N GLU A 98 -2.53 -19.07 8.99
CA GLU A 98 -3.09 -19.89 10.07
C GLU A 98 -2.68 -19.34 11.43
N MET A 99 -1.43 -18.87 11.56
CA MET A 99 -0.95 -18.21 12.78
C MET A 99 -1.71 -16.90 13.04
N ILE A 100 -1.89 -16.07 11.99
CA ILE A 100 -2.69 -14.84 12.08
C ILE A 100 -4.13 -15.16 12.49
N HIS A 101 -4.72 -16.20 11.91
CA HIS A 101 -6.07 -16.64 12.25
C HIS A 101 -6.17 -17.10 13.71
N LEU A 102 -5.20 -17.88 14.18
CA LEU A 102 -5.17 -18.36 15.55
C LEU A 102 -5.04 -17.19 16.54
N GLU A 103 -4.16 -16.24 16.26
CA GLU A 103 -3.99 -15.07 17.12
C GLU A 103 -5.23 -14.18 17.13
N ALA A 104 -5.89 -13.99 15.98
CA ALA A 104 -7.15 -13.25 15.91
C ALA A 104 -8.26 -13.92 16.74
N LYS A 105 -8.37 -15.26 16.70
CA LYS A 105 -9.32 -16.02 17.53
C LYS A 105 -9.01 -15.89 19.02
N LYS A 106 -7.72 -15.98 19.39
CA LYS A 106 -7.27 -15.79 20.78
C LYS A 106 -7.62 -14.39 21.28
N ALA A 107 -7.35 -13.35 20.47
CA ALA A 107 -7.69 -11.98 20.79
C ALA A 107 -9.21 -11.80 20.98
N ALA A 108 -10.03 -12.37 20.10
CA ALA A 108 -11.48 -12.33 20.23
C ALA A 108 -11.99 -13.01 21.50
N LYS A 109 -11.40 -14.17 21.85
CA LYS A 109 -11.73 -14.88 23.10
C LYS A 109 -11.35 -14.05 24.33
N ASN A 110 -10.17 -13.43 24.33
CA ASN A 110 -9.70 -12.61 25.45
C ASN A 110 -10.52 -11.32 25.63
N LEU A 111 -11.11 -10.81 24.55
CA LEU A 111 -11.98 -9.62 24.57
C LEU A 111 -13.46 -9.97 24.71
N GLU A 112 -13.80 -11.24 24.89
CA GLU A 112 -15.18 -11.76 25.00
C GLU A 112 -16.09 -11.38 23.82
N ILE A 113 -15.51 -11.24 22.62
CA ILE A 113 -16.25 -10.89 21.39
C ILE A 113 -16.73 -12.18 20.71
N THR A 114 -18.03 -12.45 20.76
CA THR A 114 -18.66 -13.64 20.17
C THR A 114 -18.93 -13.51 18.67
N ASP A 115 -19.16 -12.29 18.19
CA ASP A 115 -19.62 -12.04 16.82
C ASP A 115 -18.47 -12.04 15.80
N PHE A 116 -17.24 -12.16 16.27
CA PHE A 116 -16.07 -12.08 15.42
C PHE A 116 -15.82 -13.38 14.64
N LYS A 117 -16.02 -13.31 13.32
CA LYS A 117 -15.65 -14.38 12.40
C LYS A 117 -14.35 -14.06 11.66
N VAL A 118 -13.30 -14.84 11.95
CA VAL A 118 -12.04 -14.81 11.20
C VAL A 118 -12.24 -15.40 9.80
N SER A 119 -12.69 -14.57 8.87
CA SER A 119 -12.80 -14.93 7.45
C SER A 119 -11.54 -14.56 6.67
N GLN A 120 -11.31 -15.23 5.54
CA GLN A 120 -10.23 -14.86 4.61
C GLN A 120 -10.40 -13.41 4.09
N GLY A 121 -11.64 -12.97 3.89
CA GLY A 121 -11.96 -11.60 3.51
C GLY A 121 -11.53 -10.58 4.57
N TRP A 122 -11.86 -10.84 5.85
CA TRP A 122 -11.40 -10.01 6.96
C TRP A 122 -9.87 -9.94 7.00
N CYS A 123 -9.20 -11.09 6.94
CA CYS A 123 -7.73 -11.18 6.99
C CYS A 123 -7.07 -10.37 5.87
N ASN A 124 -7.54 -10.53 4.62
CA ASN A 124 -7.00 -9.78 3.47
C ASN A 124 -7.21 -8.27 3.60
N ILE A 125 -8.38 -7.83 4.04
CA ILE A 125 -8.68 -6.40 4.22
C ILE A 125 -7.84 -5.82 5.36
N TYR A 126 -7.78 -6.51 6.50
CA TYR A 126 -6.95 -6.15 7.65
C TYR A 126 -5.48 -6.01 7.26
N MET A 127 -4.88 -7.04 6.64
CA MET A 127 -3.47 -7.00 6.24
C MET A 127 -3.19 -5.85 5.27
N LYS A 128 -4.09 -5.59 4.32
CA LYS A 128 -3.98 -4.45 3.39
C LYS A 128 -4.06 -3.11 4.12
N ARG A 129 -4.93 -2.97 5.13
CA ARG A 129 -5.00 -1.76 5.97
C ARG A 129 -3.73 -1.60 6.80
N ALA A 130 -3.22 -2.68 7.38
CA ALA A 130 -2.01 -2.66 8.21
C ALA A 130 -0.72 -2.49 7.39
N GLY A 131 -0.77 -2.65 6.07
CA GLY A 131 0.41 -2.58 5.19
C GLY A 131 1.26 -3.86 5.21
N TYR A 132 0.67 -4.97 5.67
CA TYR A 132 1.34 -6.26 5.65
C TYR A 132 1.12 -6.97 4.32
N HIS A 133 2.20 -7.55 3.80
CA HIS A 133 2.17 -8.42 2.65
C HIS A 133 2.62 -9.81 3.09
N ILE A 134 1.85 -10.83 2.77
CA ILE A 134 2.31 -12.22 2.87
C ILE A 134 3.29 -12.39 1.70
N ARG A 135 4.58 -12.31 2.01
CA ARG A 135 5.61 -12.69 1.03
C ARG A 135 5.73 -14.21 1.08
N GLU A 136 5.56 -14.88 -0.06
CA GLU A 136 6.22 -16.17 -0.23
C GLU A 136 7.72 -15.93 -0.06
N ARG A 137 8.42 -16.90 0.54
CA ARG A 137 9.88 -16.84 0.62
C ARG A 137 10.41 -16.56 -0.79
N CYS A 138 11.19 -15.51 -0.96
CA CYS A 138 12.33 -15.64 -1.88
C CYS A 138 13.09 -16.87 -1.36
N LYS A 139 13.37 -17.87 -2.21
CA LYS A 139 14.25 -18.97 -1.83
C LYS A 139 15.43 -18.34 -1.09
N VAL A 140 15.59 -18.72 0.18
CA VAL A 140 16.73 -18.27 0.97
C VAL A 140 17.94 -18.81 0.22
N VAL A 141 18.62 -17.93 -0.50
CA VAL A 141 19.94 -18.23 -1.04
C VAL A 141 20.77 -18.55 0.19
N GLN A 142 21.53 -19.65 0.12
CA GLN A 142 22.47 -20.00 1.19
C GLN A 142 23.31 -18.75 1.48
N ASP A 143 23.25 -18.23 2.71
CA ASP A 143 24.13 -17.14 3.08
C ASP A 143 25.56 -17.64 2.86
N PRO A 144 26.40 -16.88 2.12
CA PRO A 144 27.76 -17.29 1.92
C PRO A 144 28.41 -17.44 3.30
N PRO A 145 29.22 -18.49 3.53
CA PRO A 145 29.95 -18.64 4.77
C PRO A 145 30.73 -17.35 5.08
N HIS A 146 30.64 -16.84 6.32
CA HIS A 146 31.22 -15.55 6.73
C HIS A 146 32.71 -15.42 6.34
N GLN A 147 33.44 -16.53 6.36
CA GLN A 147 34.85 -16.61 5.93
C GLN A 147 35.11 -16.18 4.47
N PHE A 148 34.09 -16.06 3.63
CA PHE A 148 34.21 -15.66 2.22
C PHE A 148 33.61 -14.29 1.91
N GLU A 149 33.06 -13.56 2.89
CA GLU A 149 32.41 -12.26 2.64
C GLU A 149 33.37 -11.26 2.00
N ASP A 150 34.60 -11.17 2.51
CA ASP A 150 35.64 -10.28 1.98
C ASP A 150 36.02 -10.64 0.55
N LYS A 151 36.24 -11.94 0.29
CA LYS A 151 36.59 -12.46 -1.04
C LYS A 151 35.48 -12.23 -2.06
N ILE A 152 34.22 -12.42 -1.67
CA ILE A 152 33.05 -12.13 -2.51
C ILE A 152 32.95 -10.63 -2.79
N THR A 153 33.21 -9.79 -1.79
CA THR A 153 33.17 -8.34 -1.94
C THR A 153 34.27 -7.83 -2.87
N GLU A 154 35.49 -8.35 -2.73
CA GLU A 154 36.62 -8.06 -3.60
C GLU A 154 36.33 -8.49 -5.04
N PHE A 155 35.83 -9.72 -5.24
CA PHE A 155 35.46 -10.22 -6.56
C PHE A 155 34.36 -9.37 -7.22
N LYS A 156 33.33 -8.97 -6.47
CA LYS A 156 32.28 -8.05 -6.96
C LYS A 156 32.85 -6.70 -7.39
N LYS A 157 33.81 -6.14 -6.64
CA LYS A 157 34.50 -4.90 -7.00
C LYS A 157 35.30 -5.08 -8.29
N PHE A 158 36.07 -6.17 -8.39
CA PHE A 158 36.86 -6.51 -9.57
C PHE A 158 35.99 -6.62 -10.84
N VAL A 159 34.88 -7.37 -10.78
CA VAL A 159 33.96 -7.52 -11.92
C VAL A 159 33.36 -6.17 -12.33
N LYS A 160 32.92 -5.35 -11.37
CA LYS A 160 32.41 -4.00 -11.65
C LYS A 160 33.45 -3.10 -12.32
N GLN A 161 34.71 -3.19 -11.91
CA GLN A 161 35.81 -2.44 -12.51
C GLN A 161 36.01 -2.85 -13.98
N ARG A 162 36.13 -4.16 -14.24
CA ARG A 162 36.28 -4.70 -15.59
C ARG A 162 35.12 -4.36 -16.53
N LEU A 163 33.89 -4.36 -16.02
CA LEU A 163 32.71 -3.93 -16.77
C LEU A 163 32.82 -2.45 -17.22
N LYS A 164 33.36 -1.57 -16.36
CA LYS A 164 33.57 -0.16 -16.70
C LYS A 164 34.73 0.03 -17.68
N ASP A 165 35.85 -0.62 -17.43
CA ASP A 165 37.09 -0.41 -18.21
C ASP A 165 36.94 -0.87 -19.66
N HIS A 166 36.20 -1.95 -19.90
CA HIS A 166 36.02 -2.54 -21.23
C HIS A 166 34.65 -2.30 -21.86
N ASN A 167 33.75 -1.60 -21.17
CA ASN A 167 32.39 -1.28 -21.62
C ASN A 167 31.66 -2.47 -22.28
N TYR A 168 31.74 -3.65 -21.63
CA TYR A 168 31.12 -4.86 -22.16
C TYR A 168 29.60 -4.65 -22.32
N GLN A 169 29.10 -4.85 -23.53
CA GLN A 169 27.66 -4.81 -23.76
C GLN A 169 27.00 -6.01 -23.06
N LEU A 170 25.89 -5.77 -22.36
CA LEU A 170 25.18 -6.83 -21.62
C LEU A 170 24.77 -8.01 -22.52
N VAL A 171 24.51 -7.75 -23.81
CA VAL A 171 24.18 -8.79 -24.81
C VAL A 171 25.31 -9.80 -25.04
N CYS A 172 26.56 -9.42 -24.71
CA CYS A 172 27.73 -10.27 -24.88
C CYS A 172 28.08 -11.07 -23.61
N ILE A 173 27.29 -10.96 -22.54
CA ILE A 173 27.54 -11.66 -21.26
C ILE A 173 26.56 -12.83 -21.15
N GLY A 174 27.06 -14.04 -21.32
CA GLY A 174 26.30 -15.28 -21.09
C GLY A 174 26.50 -15.81 -19.68
N ASN A 175 25.42 -16.24 -19.02
CA ASN A 175 25.49 -17.05 -17.81
C ASN A 175 25.50 -18.54 -18.20
N MET A 176 26.31 -19.34 -17.53
CA MET A 176 26.36 -20.78 -17.72
C MET A 176 26.46 -21.45 -16.35
N ASP A 177 25.49 -22.30 -16.03
CA ASP A 177 25.45 -23.06 -14.78
C ASP A 177 24.86 -24.45 -15.03
N GLU A 178 25.24 -25.39 -14.17
CA GLU A 178 24.72 -26.75 -14.22
C GLU A 178 23.40 -26.81 -13.45
N THR A 179 22.34 -27.24 -14.11
CA THR A 179 21.05 -27.53 -13.47
C THR A 179 20.82 -29.03 -13.44
N LEU A 180 20.58 -29.58 -12.25
CA LEU A 180 20.20 -30.98 -12.09
C LEU A 180 18.85 -31.25 -12.76
N VAL A 181 18.81 -32.24 -13.65
CA VAL A 181 17.56 -32.75 -14.25
C VAL A 181 17.14 -34.00 -13.49
N ASN A 182 16.07 -33.89 -12.70
CA ASN A 182 15.46 -35.05 -12.05
C ASN A 182 14.51 -35.77 -13.01
N MET A 183 14.77 -37.06 -13.26
CA MET A 183 13.97 -37.89 -14.18
C MET A 183 12.55 -38.19 -13.66
N ASP A 184 12.26 -37.97 -12.37
CA ASP A 184 10.95 -38.22 -11.77
C ASP A 184 9.92 -37.10 -11.98
N MET A 185 10.32 -35.93 -12.49
CA MET A 185 9.43 -34.80 -12.72
C MET A 185 8.96 -34.79 -14.18
N ILE A 186 7.99 -35.65 -14.51
CA ILE A 186 7.23 -35.51 -15.77
C ILE A 186 6.46 -34.18 -15.67
N PRO A 187 6.70 -33.19 -16.56
CA PRO A 187 5.91 -31.96 -16.57
C PRO A 187 4.47 -32.34 -16.87
N ARG A 188 3.54 -32.05 -15.96
CA ARG A 188 2.13 -32.00 -16.36
C ARG A 188 1.97 -30.76 -17.22
N LEU A 189 1.85 -30.99 -18.53
CA LEU A 189 1.41 -30.00 -19.51
C LEU A 189 0.01 -29.49 -19.17
#